data_AF-A0A0G1QI98-F1
#
_entry.id   AF-A0A0G1QI98-F1
#
_cell.length_a   1.000
_cell.length_b   1.000
_cell.length_c   1.000
_cell.angle_alpha   90.00
_cell.angle_beta   90.00
_cell.angle_gamma   90.00
#
_symmetry.space_group_name_H-M   'P 1'
#
loop_
_entity.id
_entity.type
_entity.pdbx_description
1 polymer ?
#
loop_
_entity_poly.entity_id
_entity_poly.type
_entity_poly.pdbx_seq_one_letter_code
_entity_poly.pdbx_strand_id
1 'polypeptide(L)'
;MYAQIIFFIALALFLILLVRRFASTPQVIEQAGHLALDLTRRIGRFGSQVSIRVAEQAKKVKGNIPLLADRPVATPGVTGEHQFWQEEVSGEAVEVAGLFEEGDEFFRQGNYDASEEFFLKAATRSPSDARVYARLGVIYLHQKNFNDAIESLKVAVKLDKYNPSRHYNLALAYLGNDDRQKATVSAREAITLDPVTKKYRQLLDHLLERK
;
A
#
# COMPACT_ATOMS: atom_id res chain seq x y z
N MET A 1 -30.32 2.15 -11.04
CA MET A 1 -29.07 2.90 -11.29
C MET A 1 -29.19 4.40 -10.96
N TYR A 2 -30.16 5.14 -11.53
CA TYR A 2 -30.33 6.57 -11.24
C TYR A 2 -30.64 6.93 -9.77
N ALA A 3 -31.34 6.06 -9.03
CA ALA A 3 -31.66 6.28 -7.62
C ALA A 3 -30.42 6.35 -6.69
N GLN A 4 -29.38 5.56 -6.97
CA GLN A 4 -28.14 5.61 -6.19
C GLN A 4 -27.35 6.88 -6.47
N ILE A 5 -27.30 7.33 -7.73
CA ILE A 5 -26.60 8.57 -8.11
C ILE A 5 -27.29 9.79 -7.47
N ILE A 6 -28.62 9.84 -7.52
CA ILE A 6 -29.41 10.90 -6.86
C ILE A 6 -29.18 10.89 -5.34
N PHE A 7 -29.07 9.72 -4.72
CA PHE A 7 -28.76 9.60 -3.29
C PHE A 7 -27.39 10.18 -2.93
N PHE A 8 -26.34 9.88 -3.70
CA PHE A 8 -25.00 10.43 -3.45
C PHE A 8 -24.92 11.94 -3.69
N ILE A 9 -25.61 12.45 -4.71
CA ILE A 9 -25.70 13.90 -4.96
C ILE A 9 -26.45 14.60 -3.83
N ALA A 10 -27.58 14.02 -3.38
CA ALA A 10 -28.34 14.55 -2.24
C ALA A 10 -27.52 14.50 -0.93
N LEU A 11 -26.74 13.45 -0.71
CA LEU A 11 -25.86 13.32 0.46
C LEU A 11 -24.73 14.35 0.43
N ALA A 12 -24.12 14.60 -0.74
CA ALA A 12 -23.08 15.60 -0.90
C ALA A 12 -23.63 17.02 -0.65
N LEU A 13 -24.81 17.34 -1.21
CA LEU A 13 -25.49 18.61 -0.96
C LEU A 13 -25.92 18.74 0.51
N PHE A 14 -26.41 17.66 1.13
CA PHE A 14 -26.76 17.64 2.55
C PHE A 14 -25.53 17.90 3.42
N LEU A 15 -24.38 17.29 3.13
CA LEU A 15 -23.12 17.55 3.82
C LEU A 15 -22.66 19.01 3.65
N ILE A 16 -22.77 19.58 2.45
CA ILE A 16 -22.45 20.99 2.20
C ILE A 16 -23.38 21.92 3.00
N LEU A 17 -24.68 21.60 3.07
CA LEU A 17 -25.65 22.34 3.86
C LEU A 17 -25.43 22.16 5.36
N LEU A 18 -25.02 20.97 5.81
CA LEU A 18 -24.70 20.67 7.20
C LEU A 18 -23.45 21.43 7.63
N VAL A 19 -22.42 21.49 6.78
CA VAL A 19 -21.25 22.35 6.96
C VAL A 19 -21.68 23.81 7.04
N ARG A 20 -22.55 24.31 6.14
CA ARG A 20 -23.07 25.69 6.21
C ARG A 20 -23.89 25.99 7.47
N ARG A 21 -24.66 25.00 7.97
CA ARG A 21 -25.54 25.15 9.13
C ARG A 21 -24.79 25.07 10.47
N PHE A 22 -23.71 24.29 10.52
CA PHE A 22 -22.87 24.13 11.71
C PHE A 22 -21.59 24.99 11.71
N ALA A 23 -21.27 25.66 10.59
CA ALA A 23 -20.18 26.64 10.48
C ALA A 23 -20.40 27.95 11.27
N SER A 24 -21.37 28.00 12.20
CA SER A 24 -21.59 29.11 13.12
C SER A 24 -20.80 29.01 14.42
N THR A 25 -20.02 27.94 14.65
CA THR A 25 -19.12 27.84 15.81
C THR A 25 -17.64 27.83 15.35
N PRO A 26 -16.86 28.90 15.64
CA PRO A 26 -15.47 29.02 15.23
C PRO A 26 -14.58 27.84 15.67
N GLN A 27 -14.92 27.20 16.79
CA GLN A 27 -14.19 26.08 17.39
C GLN A 27 -14.17 24.82 16.52
N VAL A 28 -15.25 24.53 15.78
CA VAL A 28 -15.32 23.32 14.94
C VAL A 28 -14.52 23.50 13.65
N ILE A 29 -14.46 24.72 13.13
CA ILE A 29 -13.65 25.08 11.95
C ILE A 29 -12.15 24.97 12.29
N GLU A 30 -11.74 25.44 13.47
CA GLU A 30 -10.36 25.30 13.93
C GLU A 30 -9.98 23.83 14.17
N GLN A 31 -10.82 23.05 14.85
CA GLN A 31 -10.54 21.63 15.08
C GLN A 31 -10.49 20.81 13.78
N ALA A 32 -11.41 21.05 12.84
CA ALA A 32 -11.40 20.38 11.53
C ALA A 32 -10.18 20.80 10.69
N GLY A 33 -9.79 22.08 10.73
CA GLY A 33 -8.60 22.60 10.08
C GLY A 33 -7.31 22.00 10.65
N HIS A 34 -7.21 21.91 11.99
CA HIS A 34 -6.09 21.26 12.66
C HIS A 34 -6.03 19.76 12.38
N LEU A 35 -7.16 19.06 12.37
CA LEU A 35 -7.20 17.63 12.05
C LEU A 35 -6.82 17.38 10.58
N ALA A 36 -7.32 18.18 9.63
CA ALA A 36 -6.96 18.08 8.22
C ALA A 36 -5.48 18.43 7.97
N LEU A 37 -4.95 19.46 8.64
CA LEU A 37 -3.53 19.81 8.60
C LEU A 37 -2.66 18.75 9.27
N ASP A 38 -3.09 18.14 10.38
CA ASP A 38 -2.33 17.10 11.06
C ASP A 38 -2.38 15.78 10.26
N LEU A 39 -3.50 15.45 9.62
CA LEU A 39 -3.58 14.35 8.66
C LEU A 39 -2.67 14.58 7.46
N THR A 40 -2.68 15.79 6.90
CA THR A 40 -1.86 16.17 5.74
C THR A 40 -0.38 16.24 6.11
N ARG A 41 -0.03 16.74 7.30
CA ARG A 41 1.36 16.76 7.81
C ARG A 41 1.83 15.38 8.21
N ARG A 42 0.97 14.49 8.72
CA ARG A 42 1.33 13.09 9.00
C ARG A 42 1.50 12.30 7.70
N ILE A 43 0.58 12.43 6.74
CA ILE A 43 0.73 11.83 5.39
C ILE A 43 1.95 12.41 4.68
N GLY A 44 2.21 13.71 4.81
CA GLY A 44 3.36 14.40 4.21
C GLY A 44 4.69 14.07 4.88
N ARG A 45 4.77 13.99 6.22
CA ARG A 45 6.00 13.55 6.93
C ARG A 45 6.27 12.06 6.76
N PHE A 46 5.22 11.26 6.59
CA PHE A 46 5.34 9.81 6.39
C PHE A 46 5.70 9.48 4.94
N GLY A 47 5.02 10.14 4.01
CA GLY A 47 5.42 10.21 2.61
C GLY A 47 6.83 10.75 2.50
N SER A 48 7.24 11.78 3.26
CA SER A 48 8.62 12.27 3.24
C SER A 48 9.60 11.30 3.86
N GLN A 49 9.32 10.57 4.94
CA GLN A 49 10.29 9.60 5.49
C GLN A 49 10.48 8.39 4.59
N VAL A 50 9.39 7.84 4.04
CA VAL A 50 9.47 6.74 3.07
C VAL A 50 10.04 7.25 1.75
N SER A 51 9.64 8.42 1.23
CA SER A 51 10.23 8.98 0.00
C SER A 51 11.65 9.49 0.18
N ILE A 52 12.06 9.94 1.37
CA ILE A 52 13.47 10.28 1.69
C ILE A 52 14.29 9.01 1.75
N ARG A 53 13.80 7.93 2.39
CA ARG A 53 14.53 6.65 2.39
C ARG A 53 14.56 6.00 1.02
N VAL A 54 13.44 6.01 0.28
CA VAL A 54 13.36 5.60 -1.14
C VAL A 54 14.30 6.46 -1.97
N ALA A 55 14.37 7.78 -1.77
CA ALA A 55 15.29 8.65 -2.50
C ALA A 55 16.75 8.44 -2.10
N GLU A 56 17.05 8.16 -0.82
CA GLU A 56 18.39 7.88 -0.31
C GLU A 56 18.88 6.51 -0.77
N GLN A 57 18.05 5.46 -0.72
CA GLN A 57 18.34 4.13 -1.23
C GLN A 57 18.39 4.14 -2.76
N ALA A 58 17.45 4.79 -3.46
CA ALA A 58 17.51 4.95 -4.92
C ALA A 58 18.78 5.70 -5.35
N LYS A 59 19.27 6.68 -4.57
CA LYS A 59 20.54 7.36 -4.83
C LYS A 59 21.75 6.44 -4.66
N LYS A 60 21.72 5.46 -3.74
CA LYS A 60 22.74 4.41 -3.61
C LYS A 60 22.69 3.41 -4.77
N VAL A 61 21.48 2.97 -5.15
CA VAL A 61 21.27 2.02 -6.26
C VAL A 61 21.67 2.64 -7.61
N LYS A 62 21.42 3.94 -7.82
CA LYS A 62 21.82 4.66 -9.05
C LYS A 62 23.34 4.68 -9.27
N GLY A 63 24.15 4.43 -8.23
CA GLY A 63 25.61 4.26 -8.35
C GLY A 63 26.05 2.87 -8.82
N ASN A 64 25.17 1.86 -8.79
CA ASN A 64 25.48 0.45 -9.03
C ASN A 64 24.68 -0.21 -10.17
N ILE A 65 23.83 0.50 -10.89
CA ILE A 65 23.15 -0.06 -12.08
C ILE A 65 24.07 0.14 -13.30
N PRO A 66 24.56 -0.92 -13.96
CA PRO A 66 25.08 -0.79 -15.32
C PRO A 66 23.92 -0.31 -16.19
N LEU A 67 24.07 0.86 -16.81
CA LEU A 67 23.14 1.33 -17.83
C LEU A 67 22.98 0.20 -18.85
N LEU A 68 21.81 -0.44 -18.91
CA LEU A 68 21.40 -1.30 -20.01
C LEU A 68 21.20 -0.39 -21.23
N ALA A 69 22.31 0.02 -21.82
CA ALA A 69 22.40 0.53 -23.17
C ALA A 69 22.27 -0.66 -24.13
N ASP A 70 21.51 -0.44 -25.19
CA ASP A 70 21.38 -1.27 -26.38
C ASP A 70 20.65 -2.62 -26.22
N ARG A 71 19.32 -2.57 -26.39
CA ARG A 71 18.63 -3.63 -27.15
C ARG A 71 17.90 -3.03 -28.35
N PRO A 72 18.11 -3.60 -29.55
CA PRO A 72 17.50 -3.08 -30.77
C PRO A 72 16.02 -3.45 -30.84
N VAL A 73 15.21 -2.49 -31.26
CA VAL A 73 13.79 -2.67 -31.61
C VAL A 73 13.70 -3.60 -32.82
N ALA A 74 12.97 -4.71 -32.67
CA ALA A 74 12.52 -5.52 -33.80
C ALA A 74 11.03 -5.80 -33.64
N THR A 75 10.21 -5.15 -34.44
CA THR A 75 8.94 -5.71 -34.92
C THR A 75 9.18 -6.26 -36.33
N PRO A 76 8.52 -7.38 -36.69
CA PRO A 76 7.45 -7.21 -37.66
C PRO A 76 6.24 -8.15 -37.45
N GLY A 77 5.05 -7.56 -37.57
CA GLY A 77 3.90 -8.12 -38.29
C GLY A 77 3.14 -9.28 -37.66
N VAL A 78 1.98 -8.98 -37.05
CA VAL A 78 0.78 -9.81 -37.19
C VAL A 78 -0.42 -8.91 -37.43
N THR A 79 -0.94 -8.99 -38.66
CA THR A 79 -2.20 -8.43 -39.14
C THR A 79 -3.39 -9.21 -38.57
N GLY A 80 -4.45 -8.51 -38.14
CA GLY A 80 -5.77 -9.12 -37.96
C GLY A 80 -6.62 -8.53 -36.83
N GLU A 81 -7.36 -7.47 -37.15
CA GLU A 81 -8.75 -7.20 -36.73
C GLU A 81 -9.18 -7.59 -35.29
N HIS A 82 -9.00 -6.65 -34.34
CA HIS A 82 -9.92 -6.38 -33.22
C HIS A 82 -9.62 -5.00 -32.65
N GLN A 83 -9.96 -3.95 -33.42
CA GLN A 83 -9.94 -2.55 -32.97
C GLN A 83 -11.18 -2.27 -32.11
N PHE A 84 -11.12 -2.51 -30.79
CA PHE A 84 -11.84 -1.69 -29.79
C PHE A 84 -11.51 -2.19 -28.35
N TRP A 85 -11.00 -1.28 -27.51
CA TRP A 85 -10.54 -1.50 -26.13
C TRP A 85 -9.28 -2.38 -25.95
N GLN A 86 -8.17 -2.01 -26.58
CA GLN A 86 -6.90 -2.12 -25.84
C GLN A 86 -6.86 -0.87 -24.97
N GLU A 87 -7.28 -1.03 -23.72
CA GLU A 87 -6.96 -0.09 -22.66
C GLU A 87 -5.47 0.22 -22.83
N GLU A 88 -5.16 1.46 -23.21
CA GLU A 88 -3.82 1.91 -23.54
C GLU A 88 -3.04 1.79 -22.24
N VAL A 89 -2.48 0.60 -22.01
CA VAL A 89 -1.70 0.30 -20.82
C VAL A 89 -0.55 1.27 -20.91
N SER A 90 -0.64 2.36 -20.15
CA SER A 90 0.35 3.43 -20.22
C SER A 90 1.71 2.79 -20.01
N GLY A 91 2.74 3.28 -20.71
CA GLY A 91 4.09 2.72 -20.55
C GLY A 91 4.52 2.65 -19.08
N GLU A 92 3.99 3.56 -18.25
CA GLU A 92 4.14 3.55 -16.79
C GLU A 92 3.52 2.31 -16.11
N ALA A 93 2.32 1.88 -16.50
CA ALA A 93 1.68 0.67 -15.95
C ALA A 93 2.44 -0.60 -16.35
N VAL A 94 2.98 -0.65 -17.58
CA VAL A 94 3.84 -1.76 -18.04
C VAL A 94 5.17 -1.76 -17.28
N GLU A 95 5.77 -0.59 -17.05
CA GLU A 95 7.01 -0.44 -16.27
C GLU A 95 6.81 -0.92 -14.82
N VAL A 96 5.69 -0.55 -14.18
CA VAL A 96 5.37 -0.99 -12.80
C VAL A 96 5.16 -2.50 -12.73
N ALA A 97 4.47 -3.08 -13.73
CA ALA A 97 4.26 -4.52 -13.79
C ALA A 97 5.59 -5.28 -13.91
N GLY A 98 6.51 -4.82 -14.78
CA GLY A 98 7.84 -5.41 -14.91
C GLY A 98 8.67 -5.31 -13.61
N LEU A 99 8.65 -4.15 -12.95
CA LEU A 99 9.30 -3.99 -11.64
C LEU A 99 8.73 -4.93 -10.57
N PHE A 100 7.41 -5.17 -10.61
CA PHE A 100 6.75 -6.09 -9.69
C PHE A 100 7.19 -7.54 -9.93
N GLU A 101 7.25 -7.97 -11.19
CA GLU A 101 7.67 -9.32 -11.58
C GLU A 101 9.11 -9.61 -11.18
N GLU A 102 10.04 -8.68 -11.47
CA GLU A 102 11.45 -8.80 -11.09
C GLU A 102 11.60 -8.83 -9.56
N GLY A 103 10.88 -7.96 -8.84
CA GLY A 103 10.86 -7.96 -7.38
C GLY A 103 10.36 -9.29 -6.79
N ASP A 104 9.29 -9.87 -7.34
CA ASP A 104 8.76 -11.16 -6.92
C ASP A 104 9.70 -12.33 -7.25
N GLU A 105 10.47 -12.25 -8.33
CA GLU A 105 11.50 -13.25 -8.66
C GLU A 105 12.62 -13.25 -7.62
N PHE A 106 13.21 -12.08 -7.31
CA PHE A 106 14.22 -11.99 -6.25
C PHE A 106 13.68 -12.40 -4.88
N PHE A 107 12.41 -12.09 -4.59
CA PHE A 107 11.74 -12.54 -3.37
C PHE A 107 11.68 -14.08 -3.30
N ARG A 108 11.29 -14.74 -4.39
CA ARG A 108 11.22 -16.22 -4.46
C ARG A 108 12.59 -16.88 -4.31
N GLN A 109 13.65 -16.20 -4.74
CA GLN A 109 15.04 -16.64 -4.56
C GLN A 109 15.56 -16.40 -3.12
N GLY A 110 14.79 -15.73 -2.27
CA GLY A 110 15.20 -15.34 -0.92
C GLY A 110 16.17 -14.16 -0.88
N ASN A 111 16.43 -13.52 -2.02
CA ASN A 111 17.24 -12.31 -2.09
C ASN A 111 16.37 -11.09 -1.78
N TYR A 112 16.13 -10.89 -0.49
CA TYR A 112 15.24 -9.86 0.02
C TYR A 112 15.75 -8.44 -0.25
N ASP A 113 17.07 -8.23 -0.25
CA ASP A 113 17.67 -6.91 -0.50
C ASP A 113 17.46 -6.48 -1.95
N ALA A 114 17.72 -7.37 -2.91
CA ALA A 114 17.44 -7.08 -4.32
C ALA A 114 15.94 -6.90 -4.57
N SER A 115 15.10 -7.73 -3.94
CA SER A 115 13.64 -7.61 -4.03
C SER A 115 13.16 -6.24 -3.53
N GLU A 116 13.69 -5.77 -2.40
CA GLU A 116 13.39 -4.45 -1.83
C GLU A 116 13.65 -3.34 -2.86
N GLU A 117 14.80 -3.36 -3.54
CA GLU A 117 15.15 -2.33 -4.53
C GLU A 117 14.10 -2.21 -5.64
N PHE A 118 13.60 -3.34 -6.16
CA PHE A 118 12.56 -3.35 -7.20
C PHE A 118 11.23 -2.81 -6.68
N PHE A 119 10.82 -3.21 -5.48
CA PHE A 119 9.58 -2.70 -4.89
C PHE A 119 9.66 -1.23 -4.47
N LEU A 120 10.83 -0.70 -4.10
CA LEU A 120 11.02 0.74 -3.87
C LEU A 120 10.91 1.54 -5.18
N LYS A 121 11.43 1.01 -6.29
CA LYS A 121 11.22 1.60 -7.63
C LYS A 121 9.73 1.56 -8.00
N ALA A 122 9.06 0.43 -7.79
CA ALA A 122 7.62 0.30 -8.04
C ALA A 122 6.80 1.29 -7.19
N ALA A 123 7.18 1.50 -5.92
CA ALA A 123 6.51 2.46 -5.03
C ALA A 123 6.68 3.90 -5.49
N THR A 124 7.80 4.22 -6.13
CA THR A 124 8.05 5.54 -6.73
C THR A 124 7.15 5.79 -7.95
N ARG A 125 6.92 4.75 -8.75
CA ARG A 125 6.07 4.81 -9.95
C ARG A 125 4.58 4.74 -9.65
N SER A 126 4.19 3.99 -8.62
CA SER A 126 2.80 3.77 -8.23
C SER A 126 2.61 3.91 -6.72
N PRO A 127 2.64 5.15 -6.19
CA PRO A 127 2.55 5.42 -4.75
C PRO A 127 1.19 5.11 -4.13
N SER A 128 0.17 4.81 -4.95
CA SER A 128 -1.16 4.38 -4.51
C SER A 128 -1.39 2.87 -4.64
N ASP A 129 -0.41 2.11 -5.18
CA ASP A 129 -0.56 0.66 -5.31
C ASP A 129 -0.23 -0.04 -4.00
N ALA A 130 -1.30 -0.46 -3.34
CA ALA A 130 -1.23 -1.12 -2.05
C ALA A 130 -0.52 -2.48 -2.08
N ARG A 131 -0.43 -3.14 -3.25
CA ARG A 131 0.29 -4.41 -3.42
C ARG A 131 1.79 -4.21 -3.21
N VAL A 132 2.33 -3.09 -3.67
CA VAL A 132 3.75 -2.74 -3.54
C VAL A 132 4.13 -2.60 -2.06
N TYR A 133 3.35 -1.83 -1.30
CA TYR A 133 3.59 -1.67 0.14
C TYR A 133 3.37 -2.96 0.94
N ALA A 134 2.43 -3.82 0.51
CA ALA A 134 2.26 -5.13 1.10
C ALA A 134 3.49 -6.03 0.87
N ARG A 135 4.08 -5.99 -0.33
CA ARG A 135 5.30 -6.74 -0.65
C ARG A 135 6.51 -6.24 0.13
N LEU A 136 6.74 -4.92 0.19
CA LEU A 136 7.77 -4.32 1.06
C LEU A 136 7.59 -4.75 2.52
N GLY A 137 6.36 -4.73 3.03
CA GLY A 137 6.03 -5.22 4.35
C GLY A 137 6.43 -6.67 4.61
N VAL A 138 6.18 -7.55 3.64
CA VAL A 138 6.55 -8.97 3.72
C VAL A 138 8.07 -9.15 3.62
N ILE A 139 8.75 -8.41 2.76
CA ILE A 139 10.22 -8.41 2.65
C ILE A 139 10.84 -8.06 4.00
N TYR A 140 10.39 -6.97 4.62
CA TYR A 140 10.88 -6.55 5.94
C TYR A 140 10.56 -7.56 7.06
N LEU A 141 9.43 -8.27 6.98
CA LEU A 141 9.14 -9.39 7.90
C LEU A 141 10.19 -10.51 7.77
N HIS A 142 10.57 -10.87 6.54
CA HIS A 142 11.60 -11.89 6.31
C HIS A 142 12.99 -11.45 6.79
N GLN A 143 13.31 -10.16 6.64
CA GLN A 143 14.53 -9.54 7.17
C GLN A 143 14.49 -9.30 8.69
N LYS A 144 13.35 -9.59 9.37
CA LYS A 144 13.09 -9.26 10.79
C LYS A 144 13.19 -7.76 11.10
N ASN A 145 13.06 -6.90 10.10
CA ASN A 145 12.98 -5.46 10.27
C ASN A 145 11.52 -5.04 10.56
N PHE A 146 11.07 -5.33 11.78
CA PHE A 146 9.65 -5.23 12.12
C PHE A 146 9.10 -3.80 12.07
N ASN A 147 9.94 -2.79 12.36
CA ASN A 147 9.53 -1.39 12.29
C ASN A 147 9.17 -0.98 10.86
N ASP A 148 10.03 -1.27 9.89
CA ASP A 148 9.77 -0.93 8.49
C ASP A 148 8.66 -1.80 7.88
N ALA A 149 8.52 -3.05 8.37
CA ALA A 149 7.38 -3.91 8.04
C ALA A 149 6.05 -3.27 8.49
N ILE A 150 5.95 -2.84 9.76
CA ILE A 150 4.76 -2.19 10.32
C ILE A 150 4.40 -0.96 9.49
N GLU A 151 5.38 -0.12 9.19
CA GLU A 151 5.12 1.13 8.48
C GLU A 151 4.66 0.89 7.04
N SER A 152 5.26 -0.05 6.32
CA SER A 152 4.82 -0.45 4.97
C SER A 152 3.41 -1.06 4.99
N LEU A 153 3.12 -1.93 5.95
CA LEU A 153 1.84 -2.62 6.05
C LEU A 153 0.70 -1.71 6.50
N LYS A 154 0.98 -0.68 7.31
CA LYS A 154 0.01 0.38 7.61
C LYS A 154 -0.42 1.14 6.36
N VAL A 155 0.51 1.42 5.45
CA VAL A 155 0.18 2.03 4.15
C VAL A 155 -0.67 1.07 3.31
N ALA A 156 -0.27 -0.20 3.23
CA ALA A 156 -1.03 -1.20 2.49
C ALA A 156 -2.48 -1.35 3.03
N VAL A 157 -2.67 -1.42 4.35
CA VAL A 157 -4.00 -1.46 4.98
C VAL A 157 -4.78 -0.17 4.70
N LYS A 158 -4.13 1.00 4.70
CA LYS A 158 -4.81 2.26 4.39
C LYS A 158 -5.32 2.31 2.95
N LEU A 159 -4.52 1.82 1.99
CA LEU A 159 -4.83 1.87 0.57
C LEU A 159 -5.86 0.82 0.13
N ASP A 160 -5.83 -0.39 0.71
CA ASP A 160 -6.97 -1.30 0.64
C ASP A 160 -7.14 -2.05 1.97
N LYS A 161 -8.17 -1.59 2.69
CA LYS A 161 -8.51 -1.96 4.06
C LYS A 161 -9.34 -3.23 4.16
N TYR A 162 -9.87 -3.73 3.05
CA TYR A 162 -10.76 -4.89 3.03
C TYR A 162 -10.02 -6.19 2.67
N ASN A 163 -8.72 -6.11 2.41
CA ASN A 163 -7.88 -7.28 2.18
C ASN A 163 -7.41 -7.89 3.52
N PRO A 164 -7.90 -9.09 3.90
CA PRO A 164 -7.55 -9.72 5.18
C PRO A 164 -6.07 -10.07 5.29
N SER A 165 -5.39 -10.35 4.16
CA SER A 165 -3.97 -10.72 4.17
C SER A 165 -3.08 -9.58 4.66
N ARG A 166 -3.50 -8.32 4.47
CA ARG A 166 -2.73 -7.14 4.91
C ARG A 166 -2.81 -6.94 6.40
N HIS A 167 -4.00 -7.11 6.97
CA HIS A 167 -4.20 -7.12 8.42
C HIS A 167 -3.45 -8.27 9.08
N TYR A 168 -3.45 -9.44 8.46
CA TYR A 168 -2.66 -10.59 8.93
C TYR A 168 -1.16 -10.31 8.93
N ASN A 169 -0.60 -9.79 7.82
CA ASN A 169 0.82 -9.45 7.76
C ASN A 169 1.16 -8.35 8.78
N LEU A 170 0.28 -7.35 8.96
CA LEU A 170 0.46 -6.30 9.95
C LEU A 170 0.46 -6.88 11.38
N ALA A 171 -0.40 -7.87 11.66
CA ALA A 171 -0.41 -8.58 12.92
C ALA A 171 0.91 -9.34 13.16
N LEU A 172 1.46 -9.99 12.14
CA LEU A 172 2.78 -10.64 12.22
C LEU A 172 3.89 -9.62 12.50
N ALA A 173 3.82 -8.43 11.87
CA ALA A 173 4.83 -7.39 12.07
C ALA A 173 4.80 -6.83 13.49
N TYR A 174 3.60 -6.57 14.03
CA TYR A 174 3.44 -6.19 15.42
C TYR A 174 3.89 -7.28 16.39
N LEU A 175 3.58 -8.55 16.10
CA LEU A 175 4.03 -9.67 16.92
C LEU A 175 5.56 -9.78 16.95
N GLY A 176 6.21 -9.65 15.79
CA GLY A 176 7.68 -9.63 15.71
C GLY A 176 8.30 -8.46 16.45
N ASN A 177 7.61 -7.32 16.49
CA ASN A 177 7.99 -6.13 17.26
C ASN A 177 7.56 -6.18 18.74
N ASP A 178 7.10 -7.33 19.24
CA ASP A 178 6.62 -7.54 20.61
C ASP A 178 5.39 -6.69 21.02
N ASP A 179 4.72 -6.04 20.06
CA ASP A 179 3.47 -5.29 20.27
C ASP A 179 2.26 -6.22 20.15
N ARG A 180 2.14 -7.12 21.13
CA ARG A 180 1.10 -8.16 21.14
C ARG A 180 -0.32 -7.61 21.17
N GLN A 181 -0.51 -6.42 21.76
CA GLN A 181 -1.80 -5.75 21.78
C GLN A 181 -2.24 -5.35 20.38
N LYS A 182 -1.38 -4.64 19.62
CA LYS A 182 -1.71 -4.27 18.24
C LYS A 182 -1.77 -5.48 17.32
N ALA A 183 -0.92 -6.49 17.54
CA ALA A 183 -0.99 -7.75 16.80
C ALA A 183 -2.38 -8.41 16.95
N THR A 184 -2.93 -8.44 18.17
CA THR A 184 -4.25 -9.01 18.44
C THR A 184 -5.36 -8.24 17.73
N VAL A 185 -5.28 -6.91 17.72
CA VAL A 185 -6.26 -6.06 17.00
C VAL A 185 -6.21 -6.36 15.50
N SER A 186 -5.03 -6.35 14.88
CA SER A 186 -4.88 -6.62 13.45
C SER A 186 -5.28 -8.06 13.08
N ALA A 187 -5.00 -9.06 13.92
CA ALA A 187 -5.42 -10.44 13.68
C ALA A 187 -6.95 -10.58 13.73
N ARG A 188 -7.63 -9.87 14.63
CA ARG A 188 -9.11 -9.82 14.67
C ARG A 188 -9.68 -9.22 13.40
N GLU A 189 -9.12 -8.13 12.89
CA GLU A 189 -9.56 -7.53 11.62
C GLU A 189 -9.43 -8.51 10.45
N ALA A 190 -8.33 -9.27 10.38
CA ALA A 190 -8.16 -10.30 9.35
C ALA A 190 -9.26 -11.38 9.41
N ILE A 191 -9.65 -11.82 10.61
CA ILE A 191 -10.73 -12.80 10.81
C ILE A 191 -12.11 -12.20 10.52
N THR A 192 -12.35 -10.94 10.88
CA THR A 192 -13.61 -10.25 10.58
C THR A 192 -13.84 -10.17 9.07
N LEU A 193 -12.77 -9.91 8.30
CA LEU A 193 -12.82 -9.81 6.84
C LEU A 193 -12.88 -11.18 6.16
N ASP A 194 -12.22 -12.20 6.72
CA ASP A 194 -12.25 -13.58 6.21
C ASP A 194 -12.19 -14.59 7.38
N PRO A 195 -13.35 -15.06 7.85
CA PRO A 195 -13.44 -15.94 9.00
C PRO A 195 -13.10 -17.41 8.69
N VAL A 196 -12.99 -17.77 7.40
CA VAL A 196 -12.81 -19.15 6.93
C VAL A 196 -11.33 -19.52 6.89
N THR A 197 -10.46 -18.55 6.62
CA THR A 197 -9.01 -18.77 6.52
C THR A 197 -8.40 -19.14 7.88
N LYS A 198 -8.05 -20.43 8.02
CA LYS A 198 -7.53 -21.03 9.26
C LYS A 198 -6.31 -20.32 9.84
N LYS A 199 -5.37 -19.86 9.00
CA LYS A 199 -4.13 -19.21 9.46
C LYS A 199 -4.40 -17.93 10.28
N TYR A 200 -5.49 -17.20 9.99
CA TYR A 200 -5.85 -16.00 10.75
C TYR A 200 -6.30 -16.36 12.16
N ARG A 201 -7.13 -17.40 12.29
CA ARG A 201 -7.57 -17.94 13.58
C ARG A 201 -6.39 -18.47 14.39
N GLN A 202 -5.53 -19.27 13.77
CA GLN A 202 -4.33 -19.80 14.43
C GLN A 202 -3.43 -18.70 14.99
N LEU A 203 -3.24 -17.60 14.24
CA LEU A 203 -2.48 -16.45 14.75
C LEU A 203 -3.16 -15.81 15.95
N LEU A 204 -4.49 -15.61 15.91
CA LEU A 204 -5.21 -15.03 17.04
C LEU A 204 -5.15 -15.94 18.28
N ASP A 205 -5.33 -17.25 18.12
CA ASP A 205 -5.24 -18.21 19.22
C ASP A 205 -3.84 -18.17 19.85
N HIS A 206 -2.80 -18.19 19.02
CA HIS A 206 -1.41 -18.03 19.46
C HIS A 206 -1.20 -16.72 20.23
N LEU A 207 -1.85 -15.63 19.83
CA LEU A 207 -1.78 -14.31 20.48
C LEU A 207 -2.54 -14.26 21.83
N LEU A 208 -3.49 -15.15 22.07
CA LEU A 208 -4.28 -15.19 23.31
C LEU A 208 -3.71 -16.16 24.35
N GLU A 209 -3.01 -17.22 23.93
CA GLU A 209 -2.51 -18.27 24.81
C GLU A 209 -1.29 -17.86 25.67
N ARG A 210 -0.36 -17.06 25.13
CA ARG A 210 0.76 -16.53 25.91
C ARG A 210 0.37 -15.21 26.57
N LYS A 211 0.04 -15.27 27.87
CA LYS A 211 -0.10 -14.13 28.77
C LYS A 211 1.18 -13.94 29.57
#